data_AF-A0A955ZXM5-F1
#
_entry.id   AF-A0A955ZXM5-F1
#
_cell.length_a   1.000
_cell.length_b   1.000
_cell.length_c   1.000
_cell.angle_alpha   90.00
_cell.angle_beta   90.00
_cell.angle_gamma   90.00
#
_symmetry.space_group_name_H-M   'P 1'
#
loop_
_entity.id
_entity.type
_entity.pdbx_description
1 polymer ?
#
loop_
_entity_poly.entity_id
_entity_poly.type
_entity_poly.pdbx_seq_one_letter_code
_entity_poly.pdbx_strand_id
1 'polypeptide(L)'
;EIAAYEAPFPDASFKMGCRAMPSHVPTLPDDPSIPANEAAWKVLDGWNEPFLCAFSDNDPVTGNGAGDQVFIARVPGARGRAHRRIHGGGHFLQEGRGAELAAIVAELIAEG
;
A
#
# COMPACT_ATOMS: atom_id res chain seq x y z
N GLU A 1 -2.18 -8.47 -20.85
CA GLU A 1 -2.16 -7.50 -19.74
C GLU A 1 -3.05 -6.28 -20.03
N ILE A 2 -2.72 -5.42 -21.00
CA ILE A 2 -3.50 -4.20 -21.30
C ILE A 2 -5.01 -4.46 -21.51
N ALA A 3 -5.38 -5.46 -22.30
CA ALA A 3 -6.79 -5.80 -22.53
C ALA A 3 -7.54 -6.22 -21.25
N ALA A 4 -6.84 -6.84 -20.28
CA ALA A 4 -7.44 -7.20 -18.99
C ALA A 4 -7.65 -5.95 -18.12
N TYR A 5 -6.69 -5.00 -18.14
CA TYR A 5 -6.82 -3.72 -17.46
C TYR A 5 -7.90 -2.81 -18.05
N GLU A 6 -8.14 -2.89 -19.36
CA GLU A 6 -9.20 -2.14 -20.05
C GLU A 6 -10.58 -2.81 -19.94
N ALA A 7 -10.65 -4.09 -19.54
CA ALA A 7 -11.91 -4.84 -19.47
C ALA A 7 -13.01 -4.18 -18.60
N PRO A 8 -12.69 -3.53 -17.46
CA PRO A 8 -13.69 -2.79 -16.68
C PRO A 8 -14.16 -1.48 -17.32
N PHE A 9 -13.53 -1.02 -18.40
CA PHE A 9 -13.76 0.30 -19.01
C PHE A 9 -14.14 0.21 -20.49
N PRO A 10 -15.34 -0.31 -20.83
CA PRO A 10 -15.79 -0.42 -22.22
C PRO A 10 -15.76 0.90 -22.99
N ASP A 11 -15.99 2.02 -22.29
CA ASP A 11 -15.82 3.37 -22.81
C ASP A 11 -15.39 4.36 -21.71
N ALA A 12 -15.14 5.62 -22.10
CA ALA A 12 -14.62 6.66 -21.20
C ALA A 12 -15.54 7.03 -20.04
N SER A 13 -16.86 6.81 -20.14
CA SER A 13 -17.82 7.10 -19.08
C SER A 13 -17.60 6.20 -17.85
N PHE A 14 -16.99 5.02 -18.03
CA PHE A 14 -16.61 4.10 -16.96
C PHE A 14 -15.31 4.50 -16.25
N LYS A 15 -14.55 5.46 -16.79
CA LYS A 15 -13.24 5.88 -16.24
C LYS A 15 -13.31 7.03 -15.24
N MET A 16 -14.51 7.50 -14.87
CA MET A 16 -14.66 8.66 -13.99
C MET A 16 -14.02 8.46 -12.62
N GLY A 17 -14.16 7.26 -12.03
CA GLY A 17 -13.51 6.93 -10.76
C GLY A 17 -11.98 6.97 -10.85
N CYS A 18 -11.40 6.30 -11.85
CA CYS A 18 -9.96 6.32 -12.08
C CYS A 18 -9.41 7.72 -12.37
N ARG A 19 -10.20 8.58 -13.03
CA ARG A 19 -9.84 9.99 -13.26
C ARG A 19 -9.84 10.83 -11.97
N ALA A 20 -10.80 10.60 -11.08
CA ALA A 20 -10.94 11.34 -9.83
C ALA A 20 -10.02 10.84 -8.70
N MET A 21 -9.64 9.55 -8.72
CA MET A 21 -8.85 8.92 -7.66
C MET A 21 -7.59 9.72 -7.26
N PRO A 22 -6.73 10.22 -8.18
CA PRO A 22 -5.53 10.94 -7.78
C PRO A 22 -5.83 12.23 -6.99
N SER A 23 -6.94 12.92 -7.25
CA SER A 23 -7.33 14.12 -6.50
C SER A 23 -7.89 13.83 -5.11
N HIS A 24 -8.17 12.56 -4.79
CA HIS A 24 -8.60 12.16 -3.45
C HIS A 24 -7.44 11.74 -2.53
N VAL A 25 -6.19 11.85 -3.00
CA VAL A 25 -5.03 11.71 -2.12
C VAL A 25 -4.88 13.01 -1.31
N PRO A 26 -4.98 12.95 0.04
CA PRO A 26 -5.01 14.14 0.88
C PRO A 26 -3.62 14.76 1.00
N THR A 27 -3.28 15.58 0.01
CA THR A 27 -1.99 16.29 -0.08
C THR A 27 -2.09 17.76 0.34
N LEU A 28 -3.31 18.27 0.54
CA LEU A 28 -3.59 19.63 1.00
C LEU A 28 -3.96 19.65 2.49
N PRO A 29 -3.57 20.67 3.27
CA PRO A 29 -3.83 20.73 4.72
C PRO A 29 -5.31 20.80 5.12
N ASP A 30 -6.19 21.20 4.21
CA ASP A 30 -7.63 21.36 4.42
C ASP A 30 -8.48 20.27 3.76
N ASP A 31 -7.85 19.16 3.36
CA ASP A 31 -8.56 18.03 2.76
C ASP A 31 -9.61 17.46 3.74
N PRO A 32 -10.88 17.31 3.32
CA PRO A 32 -11.96 16.84 4.19
C PRO A 32 -11.75 15.41 4.70
N SER A 33 -10.86 14.60 4.10
CA SER A 33 -10.54 13.25 4.56
C SER A 33 -9.57 13.24 5.74
N ILE A 34 -8.89 14.36 6.06
CA ILE A 34 -7.88 14.42 7.12
C ILE A 34 -8.42 13.95 8.47
N PRO A 35 -9.57 14.45 8.99
CA PRO A 35 -10.06 14.03 10.30
C PRO A 35 -10.35 12.53 10.38
N ALA A 36 -10.84 11.93 9.30
CA ALA A 36 -11.10 10.49 9.22
C ALA A 36 -9.80 9.68 9.18
N ASN A 37 -8.81 10.12 8.41
CA ASN A 37 -7.49 9.47 8.34
C ASN A 37 -6.75 9.58 9.67
N GLU A 38 -6.83 10.72 10.36
CA GLU A 38 -6.27 10.87 11.72
C GLU A 38 -6.94 9.94 12.73
N ALA A 39 -8.26 9.76 12.63
CA ALA A 39 -8.98 8.80 13.46
C ALA A 39 -8.54 7.36 13.18
N ALA A 40 -8.34 6.99 11.90
CA ALA A 40 -7.81 5.69 11.51
C ALA A 40 -6.38 5.47 12.02
N TRP A 41 -5.53 6.51 11.97
CA TRP A 41 -4.18 6.45 12.52
C TRP A 41 -4.17 6.16 14.02
N LYS A 42 -5.12 6.70 14.80
CA LYS A 42 -5.25 6.37 16.24
C LYS A 42 -5.56 4.88 16.47
N VAL A 43 -6.27 4.23 15.55
CA VAL A 43 -6.50 2.78 15.61
C VAL A 43 -5.20 2.03 15.32
N LEU A 44 -4.46 2.44 14.28
CA LEU A 44 -3.18 1.82 13.91
C LEU A 44 -2.11 1.99 15.00
N ASP A 45 -2.08 3.13 15.69
CA ASP A 45 -1.16 3.39 16.82
C ASP A 45 -1.38 2.40 18.00
N GLY A 46 -2.57 1.78 18.09
CA GLY A 46 -2.91 0.76 19.08
C GLY A 46 -2.93 -0.68 18.54
N TRP A 47 -2.58 -0.89 17.27
CA TRP A 47 -2.70 -2.19 16.62
C TRP A 47 -1.54 -3.13 16.98
N ASN A 48 -1.84 -4.21 17.69
CA ASN A 48 -0.84 -5.17 18.20
C ASN A 48 -0.75 -6.47 17.40
N GLU A 49 -1.71 -6.73 16.51
CA GLU A 49 -1.71 -7.93 15.67
C GLU A 49 -0.58 -7.87 14.63
N PRO A 50 -0.13 -9.02 14.07
CA PRO A 50 0.95 -9.06 13.09
C PRO A 50 0.78 -8.02 11.97
N PHE A 51 1.78 -7.14 11.80
CA PHE A 51 1.81 -6.11 10.77
C PHE A 51 3.16 -6.15 10.05
N LEU A 52 3.16 -6.39 8.74
CA LEU A 52 4.41 -6.52 7.96
C LEU A 52 4.39 -5.58 6.76
N CYS A 53 5.47 -4.83 6.58
CA CYS A 53 5.71 -4.01 5.40
C CYS A 53 6.53 -4.78 4.36
N ALA A 54 6.04 -4.82 3.13
CA ALA A 54 6.67 -5.48 1.98
C ALA A 54 6.69 -4.54 0.75
N PHE A 55 7.28 -3.35 0.89
CA PHE A 55 7.31 -2.33 -0.16
C PHE A 55 8.33 -2.68 -1.25
N SER A 56 8.18 -2.12 -2.44
CA SER A 56 9.18 -2.21 -3.52
C SER A 56 10.22 -1.09 -3.44
N ASP A 57 11.38 -1.27 -4.07
CA ASP A 57 12.46 -0.26 -4.10
C ASP A 57 12.41 0.70 -5.29
N ASN A 58 11.55 0.44 -6.28
CA ASN A 58 11.44 1.23 -7.50
C ASN A 58 10.01 1.77 -7.69
N ASP A 59 9.48 2.37 -6.63
CA ASP A 59 8.19 3.09 -6.65
C ASP A 59 8.33 4.51 -6.09
N PRO A 60 8.61 5.52 -6.94
CA PRO A 60 8.78 6.90 -6.50
C PRO A 60 7.52 7.48 -5.84
N VAL A 61 6.33 6.99 -6.20
CA VAL A 61 5.05 7.49 -5.68
C VAL A 61 4.91 7.16 -4.19
N THR A 62 5.40 6.00 -3.77
CA THR A 62 5.38 5.58 -2.36
C THR A 62 6.76 5.71 -1.68
N GLY A 63 7.63 6.55 -2.24
CA GLY A 63 8.90 6.93 -1.63
C GLY A 63 10.04 5.93 -1.83
N ASN A 64 10.03 5.15 -2.92
CA ASN A 64 11.04 4.12 -3.24
C ASN A 64 11.25 3.18 -2.04
N GLY A 65 10.11 2.79 -1.47
CA GLY A 65 9.94 1.99 -0.27
C GLY A 65 10.33 2.65 1.06
N ALA A 66 10.74 3.92 1.11
CA ALA A 66 10.83 4.64 2.39
C ALA A 66 9.44 4.97 2.98
N GLY A 67 8.36 4.83 2.20
CA GLY A 67 6.99 5.08 2.65
C GLY A 67 6.50 4.14 3.76
N ASP A 68 7.18 3.00 3.98
CA ASP A 68 6.82 2.06 5.05
C ASP A 68 7.28 2.49 6.44
N GLN A 69 8.28 3.38 6.53
CA GLN A 69 8.94 3.72 7.78
C GLN A 69 8.00 4.32 8.82
N VAL A 70 6.98 5.07 8.37
CA VAL A 70 5.95 5.63 9.27
C VAL A 70 5.12 4.53 9.93
N PHE A 71 4.82 3.45 9.22
CA PHE A 71 4.07 2.32 9.77
C PHE A 71 4.93 1.52 10.74
N ILE A 72 6.18 1.23 10.37
CA ILE A 72 7.13 0.51 11.23
C ILE A 72 7.37 1.25 12.54
N ALA A 73 7.47 2.59 12.50
CA ALA A 73 7.69 3.40 13.68
C ALA A 73 6.46 3.48 14.61
N ARG A 74 5.25 3.57 14.03
CA ARG A 74 4.02 3.88 14.77
C ARG A 74 3.24 2.64 15.20
N VAL A 75 3.16 1.61 14.37
CA VAL A 75 2.28 0.46 14.59
C VAL A 75 2.97 -0.56 15.51
N PRO A 76 2.44 -0.85 16.72
CA PRO A 76 3.06 -1.79 17.65
C PRO A 76 3.29 -3.19 17.07
N GLY A 77 2.30 -3.72 16.33
CA GLY A 77 2.36 -5.03 15.69
C GLY A 77 3.42 -5.18 14.57
N ALA A 78 4.03 -4.07 14.15
CA ALA A 78 5.14 -4.05 13.21
C ALA A 78 6.51 -4.23 13.88
N ARG A 79 6.63 -3.98 15.19
CA ARG A 79 7.93 -3.97 15.88
C ARG A 79 8.58 -5.36 15.89
N GLY A 80 9.87 -5.39 15.57
CA GLY A 80 10.66 -6.63 15.58
C GLY A 80 10.29 -7.63 14.48
N ARG A 81 9.38 -7.28 13.57
CA ARG A 81 9.02 -8.12 12.43
C ARG A 81 10.10 -8.06 11.36
N ALA A 82 10.22 -9.15 10.62
CA ALA A 82 11.13 -9.24 9.51
C ALA A 82 10.49 -8.58 8.26
N HIS A 83 10.48 -7.23 8.21
CA HIS A 83 10.02 -6.49 7.04
C HIS A 83 10.85 -6.84 5.79
N ARG A 84 10.26 -6.67 4.60
CA ARG A 84 10.89 -7.05 3.34
C ARG A 84 10.93 -5.88 2.37
N ARG A 85 12.05 -5.74 1.68
CA ARG A 85 12.15 -4.90 0.50
C ARG A 85 12.09 -5.79 -0.73
N ILE A 86 11.12 -5.55 -1.60
CA ILE A 86 10.96 -6.29 -2.86
C ILE A 86 11.75 -5.55 -3.94
N HIS A 87 12.89 -6.11 -4.31
CA HIS A 87 13.79 -5.51 -5.29
C HIS A 87 13.27 -5.66 -6.72
N GLY A 88 13.37 -4.63 -7.55
CA GLY A 88 12.95 -4.69 -8.95
C GLY A 88 11.43 -4.78 -9.14
N GLY A 89 10.65 -4.56 -8.09
CA GLY A 89 9.22 -4.29 -8.18
C GLY A 89 8.97 -2.80 -8.46
N GLY A 90 8.01 -2.49 -9.32
CA GLY A 90 7.55 -1.11 -9.55
C GLY A 90 6.44 -0.68 -8.59
N HIS A 91 5.66 0.34 -8.97
CA HIS A 91 4.42 0.71 -8.26
C HIS A 91 3.39 -0.42 -8.26
N PHE A 92 3.22 -1.09 -9.40
CA PHE A 92 2.42 -2.30 -9.52
C PHE A 92 3.28 -3.55 -9.26
N LEU A 93 3.87 -3.65 -8.06
CA LEU A 93 4.87 -4.68 -7.76
C LEU A 93 4.37 -6.12 -7.99
N GLN A 94 3.07 -6.37 -7.82
CA GLN A 94 2.46 -7.67 -8.04
C GLN A 94 2.63 -8.20 -9.47
N GLU A 95 2.77 -7.34 -10.49
CA GLU A 95 2.92 -7.77 -11.89
C GLU A 95 4.26 -8.47 -12.14
N GLY A 96 5.34 -7.93 -11.55
CA GLY A 96 6.68 -8.50 -11.70
C GLY A 96 7.10 -9.45 -10.58
N ARG A 97 6.55 -9.26 -9.37
CA ARG A 97 7.01 -9.88 -8.12
C ARG A 97 5.88 -10.52 -7.33
N GLY A 98 4.76 -10.83 -7.96
CA GLY A 98 3.59 -11.42 -7.30
C GLY A 98 3.88 -12.72 -6.53
N ALA A 99 4.73 -13.60 -7.08
CA ALA A 99 5.11 -14.85 -6.40
C ALA A 99 5.91 -14.61 -5.10
N GLU A 100 6.83 -13.64 -5.10
CA GLU A 100 7.58 -13.26 -3.91
C GLU A 100 6.69 -12.58 -2.88
N LEU A 101 5.82 -11.66 -3.31
CA LEU A 101 4.84 -11.02 -2.43
C LEU A 101 3.92 -12.08 -1.77
N ALA A 102 3.45 -13.06 -2.55
CA ALA A 102 2.63 -14.14 -2.04
C ALA A 102 3.37 -15.02 -1.01
N ALA A 103 4.65 -15.33 -1.24
CA ALA A 103 5.47 -16.07 -0.29
C ALA A 103 5.62 -15.30 1.03
N ILE A 104 5.91 -13.99 0.98
CA ILE A 104 6.02 -13.13 2.17
C ILE A 104 4.71 -13.11 2.97
N VAL A 105 3.56 -13.04 2.29
CA VAL A 105 2.24 -13.09 2.95
C VAL A 105 2.00 -14.47 3.58
N ALA A 106 2.34 -15.55 2.88
CA ALA A 106 2.19 -16.91 3.41
C ALA A 106 3.08 -17.15 4.64
N GLU A 107 4.31 -16.63 4.65
CA GLU A 107 5.21 -16.65 5.80
C GLU A 107 4.57 -15.94 7.00
N LEU A 108 4.03 -14.73 6.81
CA LEU A 108 3.36 -14.00 7.89
C LEU A 108 2.18 -14.76 8.48
N ILE A 109 1.37 -15.40 7.64
CA ILE A 109 0.22 -16.19 8.08
C ILE A 109 0.66 -17.43 8.88
N ALA A 110 1.78 -18.07 8.49
CA ALA A 110 2.29 -19.26 9.17
C ALA A 110 2.96 -18.96 10.53
N GLU A 111 3.33 -17.70 10.80
CA GLU A 111 3.87 -17.25 12.08
C GLU A 111 2.80 -17.05 13.18
N GLY A 112 1.51 -16.96 12.82
CA GLY A 112 0.37 -16.74 13.72
C GLY A 112 -0.45 -17.99 13.99
#